data_AF-A0A7X9GDQ8-F1
#
_entry.id   AF-A0A7X9GDQ8-F1
#
_cell.length_a   1.000
_cell.length_b   1.000
_cell.length_c   1.000
_cell.angle_alpha   90.00
_cell.angle_beta   90.00
_cell.angle_gamma   90.00
#
_symmetry.space_group_name_H-M   'P 1'
#
loop_
_entity.id
_entity.type
_entity.pdbx_description
1 polymer ?
#
loop_
_entity_poly.entity_id
_entity_poly.type
_entity_poly.pdbx_seq_one_letter_code
_entity_poly.pdbx_strand_id
1 'polypeptide(L)'
;TDKIGRYLEQDWTPQQIKAAYEPALQQFMSERKKYLIYGDADGIKIVVNGVNIYFDSPPYIDEHDRTMVPLRAIAEALGAEVGWNNDTRVVTIRKGERVSHFTIDSNTAFYGDEQVVMDTCPLIRNDRTMLPVRYAAESLGAKVDWEQSTQTVIIETGL
;
A
#
# COMPACT_ATOMS: atom_id res chain seq x y z
N THR A 1 -11.44 21.65 -17.32
CA THR A 1 -10.69 20.45 -17.71
C THR A 1 -9.79 20.69 -18.93
N ASP A 2 -9.31 21.92 -19.18
CA ASP A 2 -8.34 22.12 -20.27
C ASP A 2 -7.45 23.36 -20.06
N LYS A 3 -6.91 23.49 -18.84
CA LYS A 3 -5.99 24.59 -18.54
C LYS A 3 -4.59 24.29 -19.07
N ILE A 4 -4.19 23.02 -19.10
CA ILE A 4 -2.85 22.60 -19.56
C ILE A 4 -2.72 22.82 -21.07
N GLY A 5 -3.72 22.45 -21.86
CA GLY A 5 -3.73 22.70 -23.31
C GLY A 5 -3.58 24.18 -23.64
N ARG A 6 -4.30 25.06 -22.93
CA ARG A 6 -4.20 26.52 -23.10
C ARG A 6 -2.84 27.11 -22.73
N TYR A 7 -2.12 26.53 -21.76
CA TYR A 7 -0.76 27.01 -21.43
C TYR A 7 0.27 26.57 -22.47
N LEU A 8 0.10 25.38 -23.05
CA LEU A 8 0.94 24.91 -24.16
C LEU A 8 0.71 25.74 -25.43
N GLU A 9 -0.53 26.13 -25.72
CA GLU A 9 -0.86 27.05 -26.82
C GLU A 9 -0.27 28.46 -26.65
N GLN A 10 0.19 28.80 -25.44
CA GLN A 10 0.81 30.09 -25.12
C GLN A 10 2.34 30.01 -24.99
N ASP A 11 2.96 28.89 -25.42
CA ASP A 11 4.41 28.63 -25.31
C ASP A 11 4.97 28.73 -23.88
N TRP A 12 4.15 28.43 -22.86
CA TRP A 12 4.63 28.45 -21.47
C TRP A 12 5.64 27.32 -21.23
N THR A 13 6.73 27.63 -20.52
CA THR A 13 7.70 26.62 -20.13
C THR A 13 7.12 25.68 -19.07
N PRO A 14 7.65 24.44 -18.93
CA PRO A 14 7.22 23.52 -17.86
C PRO A 14 7.30 24.13 -16.46
N GLN A 15 8.26 25.02 -16.20
CA GLN A 15 8.40 25.71 -14.92
C GLN A 15 7.30 26.76 -14.70
N GLN A 16 6.94 27.52 -15.73
CA GLN A 16 5.86 28.49 -15.67
C GLN A 16 4.50 27.81 -15.49
N ILE A 17 4.28 26.70 -16.21
CA ILE A 17 3.10 25.86 -16.06
C ILE A 17 3.01 25.36 -14.61
N LYS A 18 4.07 24.74 -14.09
CA LYS A 18 4.12 24.26 -12.70
C LYS A 18 3.81 25.38 -11.71
N ALA A 19 4.44 26.55 -11.85
CA ALA A 19 4.22 27.69 -10.97
C ALA A 19 2.77 28.21 -10.99
N ALA A 20 2.07 28.16 -12.14
CA ALA A 20 0.66 28.53 -12.21
C ALA A 20 -0.28 27.49 -11.58
N TYR A 21 0.12 26.21 -11.55
CA TYR A 21 -0.67 25.15 -10.92
C TYR A 21 -0.44 25.03 -9.42
N GLU A 22 0.77 25.34 -8.93
CA GLU A 22 1.17 25.15 -7.54
C GLU A 22 0.17 25.75 -6.54
N PRO A 23 -0.32 27.01 -6.67
CA PRO A 23 -1.26 27.59 -5.71
C PRO A 23 -2.62 26.90 -5.70
N ALA A 24 -3.14 26.54 -6.89
CA ALA A 24 -4.42 25.84 -7.00
C ALA A 24 -4.33 24.42 -6.46
N LEU A 25 -3.19 23.75 -6.67
CA LEU A 25 -2.90 22.44 -6.09
C LEU A 25 -2.83 22.52 -4.56
N GLN A 26 -2.11 23.50 -4.01
CA GLN A 26 -2.02 23.73 -2.56
C GLN A 26 -3.38 24.06 -1.94
N GLN A 27 -4.19 24.91 -2.60
CA GLN A 27 -5.55 25.22 -2.17
C GLN A 27 -6.43 23.97 -2.20
N PHE A 28 -6.39 23.18 -3.27
CA PHE A 28 -7.13 21.93 -3.38
C PHE A 28 -6.73 20.93 -2.29
N MET A 29 -5.43 20.79 -2.02
CA MET A 29 -4.92 19.95 -0.93
C MET A 29 -5.42 20.45 0.44
N SER A 30 -5.39 21.76 0.68
CA SER A 30 -5.88 22.38 1.91
C SER A 30 -7.40 22.19 2.11
N GLU A 31 -8.19 22.45 1.07
CA GLU A 31 -9.65 22.25 1.08
C GLU A 31 -10.00 20.78 1.32
N ARG A 32 -9.30 19.87 0.65
CA ARG A 32 -9.51 18.44 0.79
C ARG A 32 -8.92 17.84 2.06
N LYS A 33 -8.01 18.52 2.75
CA LYS A 33 -7.51 18.12 4.08
C LYS A 33 -8.65 17.94 5.09
N LYS A 34 -9.73 18.72 4.97
CA LYS A 34 -10.95 18.58 5.79
C LYS A 34 -11.82 17.39 5.41
N TYR A 35 -11.76 16.93 4.17
CA TYR A 35 -12.55 15.83 3.62
C TYR A 35 -11.75 14.53 3.48
N LEU A 36 -10.46 14.55 3.79
CA LEU A 36 -9.61 13.39 3.92
C LEU A 36 -10.11 12.58 5.11
N ILE A 37 -10.95 11.57 4.81
CA ILE A 37 -11.37 10.53 5.77
C ILE A 37 -10.13 9.73 6.24
N TYR A 38 -9.06 9.78 5.46
CA TYR A 38 -7.76 9.21 5.76
C TYR A 38 -6.79 10.36 6.12
N GLY A 39 -6.92 10.83 7.35
CA GLY A 39 -6.19 11.98 7.87
C GLY A 39 -4.69 11.72 8.04
N ASP A 40 -3.88 12.66 7.55
CA ASP A 40 -2.61 12.99 8.17
C ASP A 40 -2.88 13.44 9.62
N ALA A 41 -2.63 12.57 10.62
CA ALA A 41 -1.94 12.93 11.87
C ALA A 41 -1.81 11.78 12.90
N ASP A 42 -2.68 10.77 12.94
CA ASP A 42 -2.61 9.70 13.96
C ASP A 42 -2.87 8.33 13.33
N GLY A 43 -1.81 7.63 12.92
CA GLY A 43 -1.94 6.30 12.35
C GLY A 43 -0.69 5.82 11.61
N ILE A 44 -0.65 4.51 11.36
CA ILE A 44 0.47 3.88 10.67
C ILE A 44 0.49 4.32 9.21
N LYS A 45 1.61 4.88 8.77
CA LYS A 45 1.85 5.27 7.37
C LYS A 45 2.54 4.12 6.64
N ILE A 46 2.18 3.91 5.38
CA ILE A 46 2.86 2.93 4.52
C ILE A 46 3.40 3.65 3.29
N VAL A 47 4.69 3.50 3.02
CA VAL A 47 5.39 4.04 1.87
C VAL A 47 5.92 2.88 1.04
N VAL A 48 5.59 2.84 -0.25
CA VAL A 48 6.09 1.84 -1.20
C VAL A 48 6.90 2.58 -2.26
N ASN A 49 8.19 2.28 -2.38
CA ASN A 49 9.11 2.89 -3.35
C ASN A 49 9.00 4.43 -3.35
N GLY A 50 9.02 5.03 -2.16
CA GLY A 50 8.86 6.49 -1.97
C GLY A 50 7.44 7.06 -2.14
N VAL A 51 6.43 6.24 -2.42
CA VAL A 51 5.03 6.68 -2.61
C VAL A 51 4.15 6.30 -1.41
N ASN A 52 3.44 7.28 -0.85
CA ASN A 52 2.46 7.02 0.21
C ASN A 52 1.28 6.19 -0.32
N ILE A 53 0.96 5.11 0.38
CA ILE A 53 -0.21 4.28 0.09
C ILE A 53 -1.34 4.65 1.03
N TYR A 54 -2.50 4.92 0.44
CA TYR A 54 -3.73 5.21 1.16
C TYR A 54 -4.65 3.99 1.11
N PHE A 55 -5.32 3.72 2.23
CA PHE A 55 -6.14 2.54 2.40
C PHE A 55 -7.58 2.93 2.68
N ASP A 56 -8.53 2.13 2.20
CA ASP A 56 -9.94 2.29 2.53
C ASP A 56 -10.29 1.75 3.93
N SER A 57 -9.57 0.72 4.38
CA SER A 57 -9.52 0.25 5.77
C SER A 57 -8.14 0.56 6.36
N PRO A 58 -8.04 1.22 7.52
CA PRO A 58 -6.75 1.65 8.07
C PRO A 58 -5.86 0.46 8.44
N PRO A 59 -4.53 0.56 8.22
CA PRO A 59 -3.56 -0.33 8.84
C PRO A 59 -3.63 -0.25 10.37
N TYR A 60 -3.25 -1.34 11.05
CA TYR A 60 -3.18 -1.38 12.51
C TYR A 60 -2.04 -2.30 12.97
N ILE A 61 -1.61 -2.18 14.23
CA ILE A 61 -0.73 -3.15 14.88
C ILE A 61 -1.60 -4.15 15.64
N ASP A 62 -1.39 -5.44 15.39
CA ASP A 62 -2.08 -6.53 16.10
C ASP A 62 -1.47 -6.82 17.48
N GLU A 63 -2.04 -7.78 18.20
CA GLU A 63 -1.57 -8.23 19.51
C GLU A 63 -0.18 -8.92 19.49
N HIS A 64 0.36 -9.21 18.31
CA HIS A 64 1.68 -9.81 18.10
C HIS A 64 2.72 -8.78 17.61
N ASP A 65 2.43 -7.49 17.78
CA ASP A 65 3.29 -6.38 17.34
C ASP A 65 3.57 -6.38 15.83
N ARG A 66 2.62 -6.87 15.02
CA ARG A 66 2.71 -6.87 13.56
C ARG A 66 1.80 -5.83 12.94
N THR A 67 2.35 -5.07 11.98
CA THR A 67 1.56 -4.13 11.17
C THR A 67 0.74 -4.89 10.14
N MET A 68 -0.57 -4.87 10.32
CA MET A 68 -1.58 -5.47 9.47
C MET A 68 -2.09 -4.46 8.46
N VAL A 69 -2.08 -4.83 7.18
CA VAL A 69 -2.43 -3.93 6.06
C VAL A 69 -3.47 -4.59 5.15
N PRO A 70 -4.35 -3.81 4.49
CA PRO A 70 -5.17 -4.33 3.40
C PRO A 70 -4.28 -4.80 2.26
N LEU A 71 -4.26 -6.10 2.03
CA LEU A 71 -3.27 -6.74 1.17
C LEU A 71 -3.29 -6.20 -0.26
N ARG A 72 -4.47 -5.99 -0.83
CA ARG A 72 -4.62 -5.61 -2.25
C ARG A 72 -3.87 -4.31 -2.58
N ALA A 73 -3.99 -3.29 -1.74
CA ALA A 73 -3.32 -2.01 -1.97
C ALA A 73 -1.80 -2.15 -1.98
N ILE A 74 -1.24 -2.98 -1.10
CA ILE A 74 0.21 -3.25 -1.07
C ILE A 74 0.65 -4.04 -2.30
N ALA A 75 -0.07 -5.11 -2.63
CA ALA A 75 0.24 -5.96 -3.78
C ALA A 75 0.20 -5.16 -5.08
N GLU A 76 -0.85 -4.36 -5.31
CA GLU A 76 -0.99 -3.50 -6.49
C GLU A 76 0.14 -2.46 -6.57
N ALA A 77 0.49 -1.81 -5.44
CA ALA A 77 1.59 -0.85 -5.39
C ALA A 77 2.95 -1.50 -5.73
N LEU A 78 3.10 -2.79 -5.47
CA LEU A 78 4.28 -3.59 -5.83
C LEU A 78 4.17 -4.24 -7.21
N GLY A 79 3.11 -3.98 -7.98
CA GLY A 79 2.88 -4.54 -9.30
C GLY A 79 2.50 -6.02 -9.30
N ALA A 80 1.85 -6.49 -8.24
CA ALA A 80 1.38 -7.85 -8.08
C ALA A 80 -0.15 -7.94 -8.17
N GLU A 81 -0.64 -9.11 -8.58
CA GLU A 81 -2.07 -9.44 -8.62
C GLU A 81 -2.49 -10.20 -7.35
N VAL A 82 -3.75 -10.01 -6.93
CA VAL A 82 -4.33 -10.72 -5.79
C VAL A 82 -5.56 -11.51 -6.20
N GLY A 83 -5.51 -12.82 -6.02
CA GLY A 83 -6.63 -13.74 -6.18
C GLY A 83 -7.22 -14.16 -4.83
N TRP A 84 -8.53 -14.40 -4.79
CA TRP A 84 -9.24 -14.90 -3.62
C TRP A 84 -9.98 -16.20 -3.97
N ASN A 85 -9.77 -17.25 -3.17
CA ASN A 85 -10.58 -18.46 -3.20
C ASN A 85 -11.45 -18.50 -1.94
N ASN A 86 -12.77 -18.42 -2.13
CA ASN A 86 -13.71 -18.38 -1.03
C ASN A 86 -13.86 -19.73 -0.30
N ASP A 87 -13.80 -20.84 -1.04
CA ASP A 87 -14.04 -22.18 -0.50
C ASP A 87 -12.91 -22.63 0.42
N THR A 88 -11.67 -22.33 0.04
CA THR A 88 -10.48 -22.66 0.82
C THR A 88 -10.02 -21.53 1.73
N ARG A 89 -10.65 -20.34 1.62
CA ARG A 89 -10.23 -19.10 2.29
C ARG A 89 -8.76 -18.78 2.06
N VAL A 90 -8.30 -18.99 0.82
CA VAL A 90 -6.91 -18.75 0.41
C VAL A 90 -6.82 -17.49 -0.41
N VAL A 91 -5.88 -16.63 -0.03
CA VAL A 91 -5.42 -15.51 -0.83
C VAL A 91 -4.17 -15.90 -1.59
N THR A 92 -4.14 -15.59 -2.88
CA THR A 92 -2.99 -15.81 -3.74
C THR A 92 -2.41 -14.48 -4.18
N ILE A 93 -1.13 -14.24 -3.95
CA ILE A 93 -0.40 -13.09 -4.46
C ILE A 93 0.48 -13.58 -5.62
N ARG A 94 0.47 -12.88 -6.76
CA ARG A 94 1.29 -13.24 -7.92
C ARG A 94 2.03 -12.03 -8.50
N LYS A 95 3.33 -12.18 -8.75
CA LYS A 95 4.15 -11.22 -9.51
C LYS A 95 5.17 -11.97 -10.38
N GLY A 96 4.91 -12.00 -11.69
CA GLY A 96 5.69 -12.84 -12.60
C GLY A 96 5.61 -14.31 -12.19
N GLU A 97 6.76 -14.94 -11.95
CA GLU A 97 6.86 -16.33 -11.51
C GLU A 97 6.71 -16.50 -9.98
N ARG A 98 6.75 -15.41 -9.21
CA ARG A 98 6.52 -15.48 -7.76
C ARG A 98 5.04 -15.64 -7.49
N VAL A 99 4.68 -16.73 -6.82
CA VAL A 99 3.31 -17.01 -6.38
C VAL A 99 3.35 -17.37 -4.90
N SER A 100 2.52 -16.73 -4.09
CA SER A 100 2.44 -17.02 -2.67
C SER A 100 1.00 -17.19 -2.20
N HIS A 101 0.80 -18.11 -1.27
CA HIS A 101 -0.50 -18.48 -0.73
C HIS A 101 -0.57 -18.19 0.76
N PHE A 102 -1.66 -17.56 1.16
CA PHE A 102 -1.95 -17.21 2.54
C PHE A 102 -3.36 -17.65 2.89
N THR A 103 -3.51 -18.47 3.92
CA THR A 103 -4.82 -18.96 4.35
C THR A 103 -5.31 -18.11 5.52
N ILE A 104 -6.55 -17.65 5.45
CA ILE A 104 -7.14 -16.87 6.55
C ILE A 104 -7.17 -17.71 7.84
N ASP A 105 -6.86 -17.09 8.97
CA ASP A 105 -6.78 -17.68 10.31
C ASP A 105 -5.70 -18.77 10.45
N SER A 106 -4.80 -18.90 9.46
CA SER A 106 -3.63 -19.77 9.52
C SER A 106 -2.36 -18.95 9.58
N ASN A 107 -1.45 -19.33 10.45
CA ASN A 107 -0.11 -18.75 10.50
C ASN A 107 0.87 -19.43 9.53
N THR A 108 0.41 -20.35 8.67
CA THR A 108 1.25 -20.98 7.66
C THR A 108 0.97 -20.38 6.29
N ALA A 109 2.01 -19.88 5.64
CA ALA A 109 2.01 -19.40 4.27
C ALA A 109 2.91 -20.28 3.39
N PHE A 110 2.73 -20.17 2.07
CA PHE A 110 3.58 -20.84 1.09
C PHE A 110 4.11 -19.82 0.09
N TYR A 111 5.44 -19.76 -0.08
CA TYR A 111 6.11 -18.95 -1.11
C TYR A 111 6.60 -19.91 -2.19
N GLY A 112 5.82 -20.07 -3.26
CA GLY A 112 5.92 -21.23 -4.14
C GLY A 112 5.70 -22.51 -3.34
N ASP A 113 6.70 -23.40 -3.34
CA ASP A 113 6.67 -24.67 -2.60
C ASP A 113 7.27 -24.55 -1.19
N GLU A 114 7.87 -23.41 -0.84
CA GLU A 114 8.47 -23.20 0.47
C GLU A 114 7.40 -22.85 1.52
N GLN A 115 7.37 -23.62 2.62
CA GLN A 115 6.51 -23.32 3.75
C GLN A 115 7.13 -22.25 4.65
N VAL A 116 6.36 -21.21 4.96
CA VAL A 116 6.74 -20.11 5.85
C VAL A 116 5.78 -20.07 7.04
N VAL A 117 6.32 -20.17 8.26
CA VAL A 117 5.54 -20.02 9.49
C VAL A 117 5.62 -18.56 9.94
N MET A 118 4.46 -17.92 9.98
CA MET A 118 4.26 -16.57 10.48
C MET A 118 3.97 -16.61 12.00
N ASP A 119 4.24 -15.49 12.65
CA ASP A 119 3.98 -15.28 14.08
C ASP A 119 2.61 -14.66 14.37
N THR A 120 1.86 -14.37 13.32
CA THR A 120 0.44 -13.98 13.36
C THR A 120 -0.25 -14.58 12.12
N CYS A 121 -1.57 -14.40 11.99
CA CYS A 121 -2.33 -14.92 10.86
C CYS A 121 -3.01 -13.80 10.04
N PRO A 122 -3.19 -14.00 8.73
CA PRO A 122 -4.06 -13.15 7.93
C PRO A 122 -5.51 -13.30 8.41
N LEU A 123 -6.26 -12.20 8.43
CA LEU A 123 -7.66 -12.19 8.85
C LEU A 123 -8.52 -11.34 7.91
N ILE A 124 -9.84 -11.46 8.01
CA ILE A 124 -10.77 -10.55 7.33
C ILE A 124 -11.29 -9.54 8.35
N ARG A 125 -11.09 -8.24 8.07
CA ARG A 125 -11.62 -7.13 8.87
C ARG A 125 -12.12 -6.04 7.93
N ASN A 126 -13.31 -5.51 8.20
CA ASN A 126 -13.96 -4.49 7.36
C ASN A 126 -14.01 -4.88 5.87
N ASP A 127 -14.35 -6.14 5.58
CA ASP A 127 -14.39 -6.71 4.22
C ASP A 127 -13.06 -6.62 3.46
N ARG A 128 -11.94 -6.56 4.17
CA ARG A 128 -10.58 -6.59 3.61
C ARG A 128 -9.79 -7.73 4.21
N THR A 129 -9.01 -8.41 3.37
CA THR A 129 -7.92 -9.28 3.85
C THR A 129 -6.84 -8.39 4.45
N MET A 130 -6.66 -8.52 5.76
CA MET A 130 -5.58 -7.93 6.51
C MET A 130 -4.45 -8.94 6.62
N LEU A 131 -3.25 -8.56 6.19
CA LEU A 131 -2.08 -9.44 6.19
C LEU A 131 -0.89 -8.69 6.79
N PRO A 132 0.04 -9.36 7.50
CA PRO A 132 1.19 -8.66 8.06
C PRO A 132 2.10 -8.18 6.93
N VAL A 133 2.32 -6.88 6.87
CA VAL A 133 2.94 -6.21 5.72
C VAL A 133 4.30 -6.80 5.32
N ARG A 134 5.08 -7.25 6.31
CA ARG A 134 6.39 -7.88 6.10
C ARG A 134 6.27 -9.15 5.26
N TYR A 135 5.40 -10.09 5.62
CA TYR A 135 5.22 -11.33 4.87
C TYR A 135 4.66 -11.06 3.46
N ALA A 136 3.71 -10.12 3.32
CA ALA A 136 3.21 -9.71 2.00
C ALA A 136 4.35 -9.22 1.09
N ALA A 137 5.16 -8.29 1.59
CA ALA A 137 6.24 -7.66 0.83
C ALA A 137 7.40 -8.61 0.54
N GLU A 138 7.85 -9.39 1.53
CA GLU A 138 8.94 -10.36 1.36
C GLU A 138 8.57 -11.48 0.38
N SER A 139 7.31 -11.91 0.37
CA SER A 139 6.80 -12.86 -0.64
C SER A 139 6.94 -12.35 -2.08
N LEU A 140 7.00 -11.03 -2.25
CA LEU A 140 7.19 -10.32 -3.52
C LEU A 140 8.66 -9.91 -3.76
N GLY A 141 9.58 -10.28 -2.86
CA GLY A 141 11.00 -9.91 -2.93
C GLY A 141 11.30 -8.46 -2.52
N ALA A 142 10.36 -7.78 -1.87
CA ALA A 142 10.58 -6.44 -1.32
C ALA A 142 11.13 -6.51 0.10
N LYS A 143 11.80 -5.44 0.52
CA LYS A 143 12.29 -5.24 1.90
C LYS A 143 11.33 -4.34 2.67
N VAL A 144 11.27 -4.55 3.98
CA VAL A 144 10.40 -3.78 4.87
C VAL A 144 11.16 -3.26 6.08
N ASP A 145 11.16 -1.95 6.22
CA ASP A 145 11.71 -1.20 7.35
C ASP A 145 10.62 -0.46 8.11
N TRP A 146 10.89 -0.16 9.38
CA TRP A 146 9.99 0.57 10.27
C TRP A 146 10.68 1.82 10.80
N GLU A 147 10.11 2.99 10.50
CA GLU A 147 10.52 4.26 11.07
C GLU A 147 9.64 4.57 12.29
N GLN A 148 10.24 4.43 13.47
CA GLN A 148 9.55 4.58 14.76
C GLN A 148 9.03 6.00 14.99
N SER A 149 9.80 7.03 14.60
CA SER A 149 9.48 8.42 14.92
C SER A 149 8.23 8.92 14.19
N THR A 150 7.96 8.38 13.00
CA THR A 150 6.83 8.75 12.15
C THR A 150 5.80 7.63 12.01
N GLN A 151 5.97 6.53 12.75
CA GLN A 151 5.16 5.31 12.65
C GLN A 151 4.94 4.89 11.19
N THR A 152 6.03 4.78 10.44
CA THR A 152 5.99 4.55 8.99
C THR A 152 6.62 3.22 8.62
N VAL A 153 5.87 2.38 7.91
CA VAL A 153 6.42 1.22 7.21
C VAL A 153 6.97 1.70 5.86
N ILE A 154 8.23 1.41 5.60
CA ILE A 154 8.90 1.70 4.34
C ILE A 154 9.11 0.38 3.62
N ILE A 155 8.61 0.28 2.39
CA ILE A 155 8.71 -0.91 1.54
C ILE A 155 9.48 -0.55 0.29
N GLU A 156 10.57 -1.27 0.03
CA GLU A 156 11.46 -1.02 -1.11
C GLU A 156 11.65 -2.31 -1.92
N THR A 157 11.39 -2.25 -3.22
CA THR A 157 11.79 -3.31 -4.14
C THR A 157 13.28 -3.16 -4.47
N GLY A 158 14.05 -4.26 -4.45
CA GLY A 158 15.45 -4.21 -4.87
C GLY A 158 15.60 -3.65 -6.29
N LEU A 159 16.43 -2.62 -6.45
CA LEU A 159 16.86 -2.04 -7.73
C LEU A 159 17.67 -3.03 -8.57
#